data_AF-A0A2H0UG14-F1
#
_entry.id   AF-A0A2H0UG14-F1
#
_cell.length_a   1.000
_cell.length_b   1.000
_cell.length_c   1.000
_cell.angle_alpha   90.00
_cell.angle_beta   90.00
_cell.angle_gamma   90.00
#
_symmetry.space_group_name_H-M   'P 1'
#
loop_
_entity.id
_entity.type
_entity.pdbx_description
1 polymer ?
#
loop_
_entity_poly.entity_id
_entity_poly.type
_entity_poly.pdbx_seq_one_letter_code
_entity_poly.pdbx_strand_id
1 'polypeptide(L)' 'MKKDVVIIIVGIILFAFVWGVWSFLASKQSFMNGAPFGVACTADAKLCPDGSSVGRVGPHCEFAECSAVLPDTP' A
#
# COMPACT_ATOMS: atom_id res chain seq x y z
N MET A 1 -7.98 54.00 -0.38
CA MET A 1 -6.87 53.71 -1.32
C MET A 1 -5.77 52.86 -0.68
N LYS A 2 -5.00 53.36 0.30
CA LYS A 2 -3.88 52.59 0.90
C LYS A 2 -4.34 51.35 1.70
N LYS A 3 -5.47 51.45 2.40
CA LYS A 3 -6.05 50.38 3.21
C LYS A 3 -6.61 49.23 2.36
N ASP A 4 -7.21 49.57 1.22
CA ASP A 4 -7.78 48.59 0.28
C ASP A 4 -6.67 47.78 -0.40
N VAL A 5 -5.56 48.43 -0.77
CA VAL A 5 -4.35 47.77 -1.31
C VAL A 5 -3.74 46.83 -0.28
N VAL A 6 -3.69 47.22 0.99
CA VAL A 6 -3.16 46.36 2.07
C VAL A 6 -4.03 45.11 2.27
N ILE A 7 -5.36 45.25 2.23
CA ILE A 7 -6.28 44.10 2.36
C ILE A 7 -6.10 43.11 1.20
N ILE A 8 -5.93 43.60 -0.03
CA ILE A 8 -5.71 42.75 -1.21
C ILE A 8 -4.39 41.98 -1.10
N ILE A 9 -3.30 42.65 -0.70
CA ILE A 9 -1.98 42.01 -0.55
C ILE A 9 -2.02 40.91 0.52
N VAL A 10 -2.63 41.20 1.68
CA VAL A 10 -2.76 40.21 2.76
C VAL A 10 -3.62 39.02 2.31
N GLY A 11 -4.71 39.27 1.58
CA GLY A 11 -5.56 38.21 1.02
C GLY A 11 -4.81 37.29 0.06
N ILE A 12 -4.01 37.86 -0.86
CA ILE A 12 -3.21 37.07 -1.82
C ILE A 12 -2.15 36.25 -1.11
N ILE A 13 -1.46 36.81 -0.11
CA ILE A 13 -0.43 36.11 0.66
C ILE A 13 -1.06 34.94 1.43
N LEU A 14 -2.19 35.13 2.10
CA LEU A 14 -2.89 34.07 2.81
C LEU A 14 -3.36 32.97 1.87
N PHE A 15 -3.91 33.33 0.71
CA PHE A 15 -4.38 32.36 -0.28
C PHE A 15 -3.23 31.54 -0.87
N ALA A 16 -2.10 32.17 -1.19
CA ALA A 16 -0.90 31.49 -1.64
C ALA A 16 -0.32 30.55 -0.57
N PHE A 17 -0.36 30.95 0.70
CA PHE A 17 0.11 30.12 1.81
C PHE A 17 -0.78 28.89 2.01
N VAL A 18 -2.10 29.07 2.01
CA VAL A 18 -3.07 27.97 2.13
C VAL A 18 -2.92 26.99 0.97
N TRP A 19 -2.80 27.48 -0.27
CA TRP A 19 -2.64 26.62 -1.45
C TRP A 19 -1.27 25.91 -1.47
N GLY A 20 -0.20 26.60 -1.05
CA GLY A 20 1.13 26.02 -0.91
C GLY A 20 1.16 24.88 0.11
N VAL A 21 0.58 25.11 1.30
CA VAL A 21 0.48 24.10 2.36
C VAL A 21 -0.41 22.92 1.92
N TRP A 22 -1.56 23.19 1.29
CA TRP A 22 -2.45 22.13 0.78
C TRP A 22 -1.74 21.26 -0.28
N SER A 23 -1.05 21.90 -1.23
CA SER A 23 -0.29 21.19 -2.27
C SER A 23 0.87 20.37 -1.68
N PHE A 24 1.54 20.89 -0.65
CA PHE A 24 2.65 20.21 0.03
C PHE A 24 2.18 19.05 0.91
N LEU A 25 1.02 19.15 1.54
CA LEU A 25 0.42 18.05 2.29
C LEU A 25 -0.15 16.98 1.35
N ALA A 26 -0.80 17.38 0.25
CA ALA A 26 -1.34 16.47 -0.75
C ALA A 26 -0.24 15.69 -1.51
N SER A 27 0.93 16.30 -1.75
CA SER A 27 2.05 15.63 -2.43
C SER A 27 2.70 14.51 -1.61
N LYS A 28 2.45 14.43 -0.29
CA LYS A 28 2.90 13.29 0.55
C LYS A 28 1.96 12.08 0.51
N GLN A 29 0.81 12.17 -0.15
CA GLN A 29 -0.22 11.10 -0.19
C GLN A 29 0.12 9.93 -1.13
N SER A 30 1.13 10.04 -2.00
CA SER A 30 1.45 8.99 -2.97
C SER A 30 2.04 7.71 -2.35
N PHE A 31 2.34 7.69 -1.06
CA PHE A 31 2.92 6.51 -0.40
C PHE A 31 1.86 5.50 0.10
N MET A 32 0.61 5.90 0.32
CA MET A 32 -0.40 5.02 0.94
C MET A 32 -1.34 4.33 -0.04
N ASN A 33 -1.25 4.63 -1.33
CA ASN A 33 -2.04 3.96 -2.37
C ASN A 33 -1.36 2.70 -2.94
N GLY A 34 -0.20 2.29 -2.39
CA GLY A 34 0.64 1.22 -2.93
C GLY A 34 0.99 0.08 -1.97
N ALA A 35 0.48 0.10 -0.74
CA ALA A 35 0.69 -1.01 0.19
C ALA A 35 -0.65 -1.74 0.39
N PRO A 36 -0.93 -2.86 -0.30
CA PRO A 36 -1.85 -3.82 0.27
C PRO A 36 -1.24 -4.16 1.63
N PHE A 37 -1.97 -3.88 2.70
CA PHE A 37 -1.58 -4.24 4.06
C PHE A 37 -0.92 -5.60 4.02
N GLY A 38 0.41 -5.64 4.19
CA GLY A 38 1.18 -6.86 4.06
C GLY A 38 0.64 -7.82 5.10
N VAL A 39 -0.15 -8.81 4.67
CA VAL A 39 -0.71 -9.78 5.60
C VAL A 39 0.48 -10.53 6.19
N ALA A 40 0.72 -10.33 7.48
CA ALA A 40 1.78 -11.03 8.18
C ALA A 40 1.41 -12.52 8.22
N CYS A 41 2.10 -13.30 7.40
CA CYS A 41 1.87 -14.71 7.24
C CYS A 41 2.59 -15.50 8.35
N THR A 42 1.88 -16.39 9.04
CA THR A 42 2.41 -17.14 10.20
C THR A 42 3.45 -18.23 9.87
N ALA A 43 3.57 -18.65 8.61
CA ALA A 43 4.41 -19.79 8.18
C ALA A 43 4.59 -19.85 6.66
N ASP A 44 5.79 -19.70 6.11
CA ASP A 44 5.98 -19.59 4.64
C ASP A 44 5.74 -20.88 3.83
N ALA A 45 5.67 -22.04 4.50
CA ALA A 45 5.49 -23.34 3.87
C ALA A 45 4.45 -24.20 4.61
N LYS A 46 3.72 -25.02 3.85
CA LYS A 46 2.80 -26.05 4.36
C LYS A 46 3.32 -27.42 3.91
N LEU A 47 3.38 -28.36 4.86
CA LEU A 47 3.70 -29.75 4.57
C LEU A 47 2.47 -30.47 4.01
N CYS A 48 2.66 -31.20 2.93
CA CYS A 48 1.65 -31.99 2.25
C CYS A 48 1.67 -33.46 2.75
N PRO A 49 0.57 -34.23 2.59
CA PRO A 49 0.48 -35.60 3.07
C PRO A 49 1.46 -36.60 2.43
N ASP A 50 1.95 -36.27 1.23
CA ASP A 50 3.02 -36.97 0.49
C ASP A 50 4.42 -36.67 1.03
N GLY A 51 4.55 -35.72 1.96
CA GLY A 51 5.82 -35.25 2.52
C GLY A 51 6.46 -34.09 1.75
N SER A 52 5.84 -33.59 0.67
CA SER A 52 6.33 -32.39 -0.03
C SER A 52 5.95 -31.10 0.70
N SER A 53 6.56 -29.97 0.33
CA SER A 53 6.24 -28.66 0.90
C SER A 53 5.77 -27.70 -0.19
N VAL A 54 4.64 -27.04 0.03
CA VAL A 54 4.11 -25.99 -0.84
C VAL A 54 4.27 -24.62 -0.19
N GLY A 55 4.64 -23.63 -1.01
CA GLY A 55 4.78 -22.24 -0.59
C GLY A 55 3.45 -21.49 -0.57
N ARG A 56 3.47 -20.31 0.06
CA ARG A 56 2.33 -19.39 0.01
C ARG A 56 2.14 -18.81 -1.38
N VAL A 57 0.87 -18.60 -1.74
CA VAL A 57 0.44 -17.98 -2.99
C VAL A 57 -0.54 -16.85 -2.69
N GLY A 58 -0.48 -15.79 -3.50
CA GLY A 58 -1.38 -14.65 -3.41
C GLY A 58 -1.17 -13.74 -2.18
N PRO A 59 -1.90 -12.62 -2.12
CA PRO A 59 -1.78 -11.61 -1.05
C PRO A 59 -2.49 -12.02 0.25
N HIS A 60 -3.22 -13.15 0.27
CA HIS A 60 -4.06 -13.58 1.38
C HIS A 60 -3.53 -14.81 2.12
N CYS A 61 -2.22 -15.04 2.08
CA CYS A 61 -1.59 -16.12 2.86
C CYS A 61 -2.15 -17.52 2.54
N GLU A 62 -2.61 -17.73 1.30
CA GLU A 62 -3.08 -19.03 0.81
C GLU A 62 -1.88 -19.92 0.48
N PHE A 63 -2.05 -21.23 0.40
CA PHE A 63 -1.00 -22.16 -0.02
C PHE A 63 -1.39 -22.78 -1.36
N ALA A 64 -0.39 -23.03 -2.21
CA ALA A 64 -0.63 -23.79 -3.43
C ALA A 64 -1.20 -25.18 -3.11
N GLU A 65 -1.93 -25.77 -4.06
CA GLU A 65 -2.42 -27.14 -3.93
C GLU A 65 -1.25 -28.12 -3.81
N CYS A 66 -1.39 -29.11 -2.93
CA CYS A 66 -0.46 -30.22 -2.87
C CYS A 66 -0.65 -31.06 -4.14
N SER A 67 0.39 -31.18 -4.95
CA SER A 67 0.35 -32.06 -6.13
C SER A 67 0.04 -33.48 -5.68
N ALA A 68 -1.12 -34.02 -6.10
CA ALA A 68 -1.51 -35.41 -5.86
C ALA A 68 -0.77 -36.39 -6.79
N VAL A 69 0.55 -36.20 -6.98
CA VAL A 69 1.37 -37.25 -7.57
C VAL A 69 1.60 -38.25 -6.45
N LEU A 70 0.64 -39.17 -6.30
CA LEU A 70 0.86 -40.40 -5.58
C LEU A 70 2.21 -40.97 -6.04
N PRO A 71 3.13 -41.30 -5.13
CA PRO A 71 4.29 -42.07 -5.51
C PRO A 71 3.72 -43.42 -5.92
N ASP A 72 3.57 -43.64 -7.23
CA ASP A 72 3.43 -44.94 -7.91
C ASP A 72 2.96 -44.69 -9.36
N THR A 73 3.89 -44.32 -10.23
CA THR A 73 3.82 -44.79 -11.62
C THR A 73 5.18 -45.43 -11.95
N PRO A 74 5.17 -46.67 -12.49
CA PRO A 74 6.32 -47.57 -12.55
C PRO A 74 7.52 -47.03 -13.35
#